data_AF-A0A2B0BD51-F1
#
_entry.id   AF-A0A2B0BD51-F1
#
_cell.length_a   1.000
_cell.length_b   1.000
_cell.length_c   1.000
_cell.angle_alpha   90.00
_cell.angle_beta   90.00
_cell.angle_gamma   90.00
#
_symmetry.space_group_name_H-M   'P 1'
#
loop_
_entity.id
_entity.type
_entity.pdbx_description
1 polymer ?
#
loop_
_entity_poly.entity_id
_entity_poly.type
_entity_poly.pdbx_seq_one_letter_code
_entity_poly.pdbx_strand_id
1 'polypeptide(L)'
;MEKILKNKYFHMYIKITGITIIICSLELLFINVLYGNLLNVQWLNKKLGSFGEYGAIIAASLWFLRQMCLFLKKKNMRGFKMIKELYLFIKQFHVLIGCAVIAVATTHGVYFLIKGSRHIILIYSGIFSLLTLIALGIAGFVLQQSKQKTKLKMYRKVHQFIAVIFAIGIFIHLIV
;
A
#
# COMPACT_ATOMS: atom_id res chain seq x y z
N MET A 1 -10.18 6.44 -21.88
CA MET A 1 -9.29 6.17 -20.74
C MET A 1 -8.06 7.10 -20.73
N GLU A 2 -7.28 7.15 -21.82
CA GLU A 2 -6.08 8.02 -21.95
C GLU A 2 -6.31 9.50 -21.57
N LYS A 3 -7.40 10.12 -22.03
CA LYS A 3 -7.75 11.52 -21.70
C LYS A 3 -8.03 11.75 -20.19
N ILE A 4 -8.59 10.74 -19.51
CA ILE A 4 -8.91 10.82 -18.08
C ILE A 4 -7.63 10.66 -17.25
N LEU A 5 -6.78 9.68 -17.61
CA LEU A 5 -5.50 9.44 -16.94
C LEU A 5 -4.50 10.59 -17.08
N LYS A 6 -4.69 11.50 -18.06
CA LYS A 6 -3.86 12.69 -18.25
C LYS A 6 -4.51 13.98 -17.71
N ASN A 7 -5.72 13.89 -17.17
CA ASN A 7 -6.45 15.06 -16.67
C ASN A 7 -5.84 15.57 -15.34
N LYS A 8 -5.43 16.84 -15.32
CA LYS A 8 -4.85 17.52 -14.16
C LYS A 8 -5.78 17.55 -12.95
N TYR A 9 -7.08 17.77 -13.15
CA TYR A 9 -8.06 17.80 -12.07
C TYR A 9 -8.23 16.43 -11.42
N PHE A 10 -8.23 15.37 -12.23
CA PHE A 10 -8.29 13.99 -11.72
C PHE A 10 -7.05 13.63 -10.90
N HIS A 11 -5.87 14.08 -11.33
CA HIS A 11 -4.62 13.90 -10.57
C HIS A 11 -4.65 14.64 -9.24
N MET A 12 -5.17 15.88 -9.24
CA MET A 12 -5.31 16.67 -8.02
C MET A 12 -6.27 16.02 -7.04
N TYR A 13 -7.41 15.51 -7.52
CA TYR A 13 -8.36 14.77 -6.71
C TYR A 13 -7.72 13.58 -6.00
N ILE A 14 -6.95 12.74 -6.71
CA ILE A 14 -6.26 11.58 -6.11
C ILE A 14 -5.26 12.00 -5.04
N LYS A 15 -4.53 13.09 -5.27
CA LYS A 15 -3.58 13.62 -4.26
C LYS A 15 -4.31 14.06 -3.00
N ILE A 16 -5.38 14.84 -3.16
CA ILE A 16 -6.19 15.33 -2.03
C ILE A 16 -6.74 14.13 -1.26
N THR A 17 -7.40 13.20 -1.94
CA THR A 17 -7.97 12.00 -1.31
C THR A 17 -6.91 11.18 -0.57
N GLY A 18 -5.73 10.97 -1.17
CA GLY A 18 -4.64 10.24 -0.52
C GLY A 18 -4.11 10.95 0.72
N ILE A 19 -3.94 12.27 0.67
CA ILE A 19 -3.51 13.08 1.82
C ILE A 19 -4.58 13.07 2.91
N THR A 20 -5.85 13.23 2.56
CA THR A 20 -6.98 13.16 3.50
C THR A 20 -7.01 11.81 4.22
N ILE A 21 -6.85 10.69 3.49
CA ILE A 21 -6.79 9.36 4.12
C ILE A 21 -5.64 9.27 5.14
N ILE A 22 -4.46 9.81 4.82
CA ILE A 22 -3.32 9.82 5.73
C ILE A 22 -3.64 10.64 6.99
N ILE A 23 -4.15 11.86 6.83
CA ILE A 23 -4.49 12.74 7.95
C ILE A 23 -5.56 12.10 8.83
N CYS A 24 -6.66 11.62 8.26
CA CYS A 24 -7.73 10.96 9.03
C CYS A 24 -7.24 9.70 9.74
N SER A 25 -6.31 8.94 9.14
CA SER A 25 -5.71 7.78 9.79
C SER A 25 -4.87 8.20 11.00
N LEU A 26 -4.05 9.25 10.86
CA LEU A 26 -3.24 9.78 11.95
C LEU A 26 -4.10 10.32 13.10
N GLU A 27 -5.16 11.09 12.79
CA GLU A 27 -6.11 11.57 13.80
C GLU A 27 -6.80 10.40 14.52
N LEU A 28 -7.24 9.38 13.79
CA LEU A 28 -7.84 8.20 14.38
C LEU A 28 -6.83 7.40 15.23
N LEU A 29 -5.56 7.36 14.84
CA LEU A 29 -4.50 6.75 15.63
C LEU A 29 -4.37 7.45 17.00
N PHE A 30 -4.38 8.79 17.04
CA PHE A 30 -4.38 9.52 18.31
C PHE A 30 -5.61 9.19 19.17
N ILE A 31 -6.80 9.15 18.56
CA ILE A 31 -8.04 8.77 19.26
C ILE A 31 -7.93 7.35 19.82
N ASN A 32 -7.42 6.40 19.02
CA ASN A 32 -7.25 5.00 19.43
C ASN A 32 -6.25 4.86 20.59
N VAL A 33 -5.14 5.61 20.58
CA VAL A 33 -4.14 5.56 21.65
C VAL A 33 -4.68 6.17 22.95
N LEU A 34 -5.37 7.31 22.87
CA LEU A 34 -5.88 8.01 24.05
C LEU A 34 -7.15 7.38 24.64
N TYR A 35 -8.05 6.92 23.78
CA TYR A 35 -9.41 6.52 24.15
C TYR A 35 -9.80 5.13 23.66
N GLY A 36 -8.90 4.36 23.05
CA GLY A 36 -9.26 3.08 22.40
C GLY A 36 -9.85 2.01 23.31
N ASN A 37 -9.56 2.08 24.61
CA ASN A 37 -10.15 1.17 25.60
C ASN A 37 -11.56 1.63 26.06
N LEU A 38 -11.90 2.92 25.86
CA LEU A 38 -13.17 3.55 26.26
C LEU A 38 -14.17 3.64 25.10
N LEU A 39 -13.69 3.93 23.88
CA LEU A 39 -14.53 4.14 22.70
C LEU A 39 -14.61 2.87 21.83
N ASN A 40 -15.84 2.45 21.51
CA ASN A 40 -16.05 1.32 20.60
C ASN A 40 -16.03 1.75 19.11
N VAL A 41 -14.85 2.12 18.61
CA VAL A 41 -14.63 2.52 17.20
C VAL A 41 -14.20 1.35 16.31
N GLN A 42 -14.65 0.13 16.63
CA GLN A 42 -14.22 -1.10 15.93
C GLN A 42 -14.62 -1.10 14.46
N TRP A 43 -15.85 -0.68 14.16
CA TRP A 43 -16.36 -0.66 12.78
C TRP A 43 -15.52 0.25 11.89
N LEU A 44 -15.15 1.44 12.39
CA LEU A 44 -14.34 2.40 11.66
C LEU A 44 -12.93 1.85 11.39
N ASN A 45 -12.28 1.26 12.41
CA ASN A 45 -10.95 0.66 12.26
C ASN A 45 -10.96 -0.56 11.31
N LYS A 46 -12.05 -1.35 11.26
CA LYS A 46 -12.22 -2.41 10.26
C LYS A 46 -12.33 -1.86 8.84
N LYS A 47 -13.17 -0.83 8.64
CA LYS A 47 -13.29 -0.16 7.33
C LYS A 47 -11.99 0.48 6.88
N LEU A 48 -11.24 1.07 7.81
CA LEU A 48 -9.92 1.61 7.55
C LEU A 48 -8.97 0.49 7.08
N GLY A 49 -8.95 -0.66 7.78
CA GLY A 49 -8.20 -1.85 7.36
C GLY A 49 -8.46 -2.25 5.91
N SER A 50 -9.74 -2.30 5.49
CA SER A 50 -10.10 -2.59 4.09
C SER A 50 -9.54 -1.58 3.08
N PHE A 51 -9.48 -0.29 3.42
CA PHE A 51 -8.80 0.69 2.55
C PHE A 51 -7.30 0.41 2.43
N GLY A 52 -6.66 -0.06 3.49
CA GLY A 52 -5.27 -0.50 3.50
C GLY A 52 -5.06 -1.69 2.58
N GLU A 53 -5.95 -2.69 2.63
CA GLU A 53 -5.93 -3.86 1.74
C GLU A 53 -6.07 -3.45 0.27
N TYR A 54 -7.06 -2.63 -0.07
CA TYR A 54 -7.25 -2.17 -1.45
C TYR A 54 -6.02 -1.39 -1.95
N GLY A 55 -5.46 -0.51 -1.11
CA GLY A 55 -4.24 0.22 -1.43
C GLY A 55 -3.04 -0.71 -1.66
N ALA A 56 -2.88 -1.74 -0.82
CA ALA A 56 -1.83 -2.74 -0.94
C ALA A 56 -1.95 -3.54 -2.24
N ILE A 57 -3.16 -3.95 -2.62
CA ILE A 57 -3.44 -4.64 -3.89
C ILE A 57 -3.08 -3.74 -5.08
N ILE A 58 -3.51 -2.47 -5.05
CA ILE A 58 -3.18 -1.51 -6.12
C ILE A 58 -1.66 -1.33 -6.21
N ALA A 59 -0.96 -1.18 -5.09
CA ALA A 59 0.49 -1.04 -5.06
C ALA A 59 1.21 -2.28 -5.61
N ALA A 60 0.77 -3.49 -5.25
CA ALA A 60 1.32 -4.75 -5.74
C ALA A 60 1.04 -4.96 -7.24
N SER A 61 -0.14 -4.55 -7.72
CA SER A 61 -0.55 -4.67 -9.12
C SER A 61 0.41 -3.95 -10.08
N LEU A 62 1.13 -2.93 -9.60
CA LEU A 62 2.11 -2.20 -10.40
C LEU A 62 3.22 -3.10 -10.95
N TRP A 63 3.65 -4.10 -10.16
CA TRP A 63 4.65 -5.07 -10.62
C TRP A 63 4.10 -5.95 -11.74
N PHE A 64 2.86 -6.43 -11.61
CA PHE A 64 2.18 -7.22 -12.63
C PHE A 64 1.97 -6.41 -13.93
N LEU A 65 1.48 -5.17 -13.82
CA LEU A 65 1.31 -4.25 -14.95
C LEU A 65 2.61 -4.01 -15.69
N ARG A 66 3.75 -3.91 -14.98
CA ARG A 66 5.06 -3.79 -15.61
C ARG A 66 5.39 -5.02 -16.47
N GLN A 67 5.10 -6.23 -15.99
CA GLN A 67 5.36 -7.45 -16.76
C GLN A 67 4.45 -7.52 -17.99
N MET A 68 3.17 -7.18 -17.83
CA MET A 68 2.23 -7.08 -18.97
C MET A 68 2.73 -6.07 -20.01
N CYS A 69 3.18 -4.88 -19.59
CA CYS A 69 3.77 -3.90 -20.51
C CYS A 69 4.94 -4.47 -21.32
N LEU A 70 5.87 -5.17 -20.67
CA LEU A 70 7.03 -5.74 -21.33
C LEU A 70 6.64 -6.84 -22.33
N PHE A 71 5.70 -7.69 -21.94
CA PHE A 71 5.17 -8.75 -22.80
C PHE A 71 4.45 -8.19 -24.04
N LEU A 72 3.52 -7.25 -23.84
CA LEU A 72 2.75 -6.62 -24.92
C LEU A 72 3.64 -5.82 -25.87
N LYS A 73 4.68 -5.16 -25.34
CA LYS A 73 5.69 -4.47 -26.16
C LYS A 73 6.42 -5.44 -27.07
N LYS A 74 6.86 -6.58 -26.53
CA LYS A 74 7.58 -7.62 -27.29
C LYS A 74 6.72 -8.21 -28.41
N LYS A 75 5.42 -8.34 -28.17
CA LYS A 75 4.44 -8.91 -29.12
C LYS A 75 3.80 -7.87 -30.05
N ASN A 76 4.22 -6.59 -29.98
CA ASN A 76 3.67 -5.46 -30.75
C ASN A 76 2.13 -5.40 -30.76
N MET A 77 1.50 -5.68 -29.61
CA MET A 77 0.04 -5.79 -29.53
C MET A 77 -0.62 -4.41 -29.40
N ARG A 78 -1.79 -4.23 -30.04
CA ARG A 78 -2.56 -2.97 -30.07
C ARG A 78 -2.92 -2.42 -28.68
N GLY A 79 -3.01 -3.28 -27.65
CA GLY A 79 -3.29 -2.91 -26.25
C GLY A 79 -2.10 -2.34 -25.46
N PHE A 80 -0.87 -2.35 -26.01
CA PHE A 80 0.33 -1.90 -25.29
C PHE A 80 0.21 -0.45 -24.78
N LYS A 81 -0.32 0.46 -25.60
CA LYS A 81 -0.42 1.89 -25.26
C LYS A 81 -1.27 2.10 -24.00
N MET A 82 -2.44 1.46 -23.93
CA MET A 82 -3.36 1.58 -22.79
C MET A 82 -2.74 1.04 -21.49
N ILE A 83 -2.16 -0.16 -21.52
CA ILE A 83 -1.54 -0.76 -20.33
C ILE A 83 -0.32 0.06 -19.89
N LYS A 84 0.47 0.60 -20.82
CA LYS A 84 1.59 1.51 -20.52
C LYS A 84 1.12 2.77 -19.80
N GLU A 85 0.03 3.38 -20.24
CA GLU A 85 -0.50 4.59 -19.60
C GLU A 85 -1.04 4.30 -18.20
N LEU A 86 -1.76 3.19 -18.03
CA LEU A 86 -2.23 2.76 -16.71
C LEU A 86 -1.04 2.49 -15.76
N TYR A 87 0.00 1.80 -16.24
CA TYR A 87 1.23 1.56 -15.48
C TYR A 87 1.89 2.87 -15.07
N LEU A 88 2.09 3.83 -15.99
CA LEU A 88 2.71 5.12 -15.68
C LEU A 88 1.88 5.92 -14.68
N PHE A 89 0.57 5.88 -14.82
CA PHE A 89 -0.37 6.53 -13.91
C PHE A 89 -0.28 5.97 -12.50
N ILE A 90 -0.40 4.65 -12.31
CA ILE A 90 -0.29 4.03 -10.98
C ILE A 90 1.11 4.24 -10.41
N LYS A 91 2.15 4.15 -11.23
CA LYS A 91 3.54 4.42 -10.81
C LYS A 91 3.71 5.83 -10.23
N GLN A 92 3.04 6.82 -10.81
CA GLN A 92 3.10 8.21 -10.35
C GLN A 92 2.57 8.38 -8.92
N PHE A 93 1.52 7.62 -8.56
CA PHE A 93 0.89 7.69 -7.23
C PHE A 93 1.35 6.59 -6.26
N HIS A 94 2.17 5.64 -6.72
CA HIS A 94 2.59 4.47 -5.93
C HIS A 94 3.16 4.84 -4.56
N VAL A 95 3.99 5.89 -4.47
CA VAL A 95 4.56 6.35 -3.19
C VAL A 95 3.47 6.89 -2.27
N LEU A 96 2.55 7.72 -2.79
CA LEU A 96 1.43 8.25 -2.01
C LEU A 96 0.52 7.11 -1.50
N ILE A 97 0.21 6.13 -2.36
CA ILE A 97 -0.55 4.94 -2.00
C ILE A 97 0.17 4.16 -0.90
N GLY A 98 1.48 3.93 -1.04
CA GLY A 98 2.29 3.25 -0.03
C GLY A 98 2.26 3.96 1.34
N CYS A 99 2.39 5.29 1.35
CA CYS A 99 2.27 6.08 2.58
C CYS A 99 0.88 5.98 3.21
N ALA A 100 -0.18 6.03 2.40
CA ALA A 100 -1.55 5.87 2.88
C ALA A 100 -1.78 4.47 3.47
N VAL A 101 -1.31 3.41 2.81
CA VAL A 101 -1.41 2.03 3.30
C VAL A 101 -0.68 1.86 4.62
N ILE A 102 0.52 2.42 4.77
CA ILE A 102 1.27 2.38 6.04
C ILE A 102 0.47 3.08 7.14
N ALA A 103 0.01 4.32 6.91
CA ALA A 103 -0.75 5.08 7.91
C ALA A 103 -2.02 4.34 8.35
N VAL A 104 -2.77 3.81 7.39
CA VAL A 104 -3.98 3.02 7.62
C VAL A 104 -3.68 1.73 8.39
N ALA A 105 -2.69 0.95 7.94
CA ALA A 105 -2.35 -0.33 8.56
C ALA A 105 -1.82 -0.16 9.99
N THR A 106 -1.01 0.87 10.23
CA THR A 106 -0.55 1.22 11.58
C THR A 106 -1.72 1.59 12.48
N THR A 107 -2.64 2.44 12.00
CA THR A 107 -3.81 2.86 12.77
C THR A 107 -4.71 1.67 13.13
N HIS A 108 -5.01 0.84 12.13
CA HIS A 108 -5.76 -0.40 12.30
C HIS A 108 -5.08 -1.35 13.29
N GLY A 109 -3.78 -1.61 13.11
CA GLY A 109 -3.00 -2.52 13.95
C GLY A 109 -2.95 -2.05 15.41
N VAL A 110 -2.66 -0.78 15.65
CA VAL A 110 -2.60 -0.22 17.02
C VAL A 110 -3.93 -0.36 17.74
N TYR A 111 -5.06 -0.08 17.07
CA TYR A 111 -6.37 -0.26 17.69
C TYR A 111 -6.61 -1.70 18.15
N PHE A 112 -6.34 -2.70 17.29
CA PHE A 112 -6.56 -4.11 17.63
C PHE A 112 -5.53 -4.67 18.61
N LEU A 113 -4.34 -4.07 18.69
CA LEU A 113 -3.37 -4.37 19.75
C LEU A 113 -3.85 -3.88 21.12
N ILE A 114 -4.40 -2.67 21.20
CA ILE A 114 -4.92 -2.11 22.46
C ILE A 114 -6.18 -2.85 22.92
N LYS A 115 -7.12 -3.07 22.00
CA LYS A 115 -8.40 -3.73 22.32
C LYS A 115 -8.25 -5.24 22.55
N GLY A 116 -7.19 -5.83 22.02
CA GLY A 116 -6.97 -7.26 22.02
C GLY A 116 -7.92 -8.03 21.09
N SER A 117 -7.62 -9.30 20.92
CA SER A 117 -8.44 -10.27 20.19
C SER A 117 -8.44 -11.58 20.95
N ARG A 118 -9.54 -12.34 20.86
CA ARG A 118 -9.62 -13.70 21.40
C ARG A 118 -8.76 -14.68 20.59
N HIS A 119 -8.43 -14.35 19.33
CA HIS A 119 -7.63 -15.17 18.45
C HIS A 119 -6.20 -14.63 18.39
N ILE A 120 -5.31 -15.25 19.16
CA ILE A 120 -3.91 -14.82 19.28
C ILE A 120 -3.17 -14.85 17.92
N ILE A 121 -3.55 -15.79 17.07
CA ILE A 121 -2.96 -15.98 15.74
C ILE A 121 -3.28 -14.82 14.78
N LEU A 122 -4.44 -14.16 14.96
CA LEU A 122 -4.82 -12.95 14.21
C LEU A 122 -3.94 -11.76 14.61
N ILE A 123 -3.58 -11.66 15.89
CA ILE A 123 -2.66 -10.63 16.38
C ILE A 123 -1.26 -10.85 15.81
N TYR A 124 -0.71 -12.07 15.91
CA TYR A 124 0.65 -12.35 15.43
C TYR A 124 0.79 -12.18 13.91
N SER A 125 -0.18 -12.67 13.13
CA SER A 125 -0.19 -12.47 11.68
C SER A 125 -0.33 -10.99 11.29
N GLY A 126 -1.09 -10.21 12.07
CA GLY A 126 -1.21 -8.76 11.91
C GLY A 126 0.10 -8.02 12.20
N ILE A 127 0.77 -8.35 13.31
CA ILE A 127 2.09 -7.80 13.65
C ILE A 127 3.11 -8.12 12.56
N PHE A 128 3.16 -9.37 12.12
CA PHE A 128 4.06 -9.80 11.05
C PHE A 128 3.81 -9.00 9.75
N SER A 129 2.55 -8.86 9.35
CA SER A 129 2.14 -8.08 8.17
C SER A 129 2.53 -6.61 8.31
N LEU A 130 2.35 -6.01 9.49
CA LEU A 130 2.72 -4.62 9.73
C LEU A 130 4.23 -4.40 9.70
N LEU A 131 5.01 -5.27 10.33
CA LEU A 131 6.48 -5.16 10.33
C LEU A 131 7.06 -5.32 8.93
N THR A 132 6.55 -6.27 8.15
CA THR A 132 6.98 -6.46 6.76
C THR A 132 6.57 -5.30 5.86
N LEU A 133 5.40 -4.69 6.09
CA LEU A 133 4.98 -3.46 5.42
C LEU A 133 5.90 -2.27 5.74
N ILE A 134 6.29 -2.10 7.00
CA ILE A 134 7.23 -1.05 7.42
C ILE A 134 8.59 -1.26 6.74
N ALA A 135 9.11 -2.50 6.76
CA ALA A 135 10.34 -2.85 6.07
C ALA A 135 10.25 -2.57 4.55
N LEU A 136 9.09 -2.85 3.93
CA LEU A 136 8.83 -2.57 2.53
C LEU A 136 8.87 -1.07 2.23
N GLY A 137 8.28 -0.25 3.11
CA GLY A 137 8.31 1.20 3.04
C GLY A 137 9.73 1.76 3.14
N ILE A 138 10.52 1.29 4.12
CA ILE A 138 11.93 1.67 4.28
C ILE A 138 12.73 1.30 3.02
N ALA A 139 12.60 0.07 2.52
CA ALA A 139 13.27 -0.36 1.30
C ALA A 139 12.86 0.50 0.09
N GLY A 140 11.59 0.90 -0.01
CA GLY A 140 11.08 1.80 -1.04
C GLY A 140 11.67 3.21 -0.95
N PHE A 141 11.78 3.75 0.26
CA PHE A 141 12.37 5.06 0.52
C PHE A 141 13.87 5.10 0.17
N VAL A 142 14.63 4.08 0.60
CA VAL A 142 16.05 3.93 0.25
C VAL A 142 16.23 3.79 -1.27
N LEU A 143 15.35 3.04 -1.93
CA LEU A 143 15.34 2.92 -3.40
C LEU A 143 15.13 4.27 -4.08
N GLN A 144 14.24 5.11 -3.55
CA GLN A 144 13.94 6.44 -4.11
C GLN A 144 15.13 7.40 -3.99
N GLN A 145 15.90 7.34 -2.91
CA GLN A 145 17.07 8.22 -2.71
C GLN A 145 18.31 7.79 -3.50
N SER A 146 18.37 6.54 -3.96
CA SER A 146 19.57 5.98 -4.60
C SER A 146 19.79 6.54 -6.02
N LYS A 147 20.90 7.28 -6.19
CA LYS A 147 21.31 7.86 -7.50
C LYS A 147 22.16 6.91 -8.35
N GLN A 148 22.75 5.86 -7.76
CA GLN A 148 23.65 4.93 -8.46
C GLN A 148 22.87 3.79 -9.15
N LYS A 149 23.03 3.65 -10.48
CA LYS A 149 22.29 2.68 -11.31
C LYS A 149 22.46 1.22 -10.88
N THR A 150 23.65 0.82 -10.41
CA THR A 150 23.95 -0.56 -9.95
C THR A 150 23.23 -0.87 -8.64
N LYS A 151 23.35 0.01 -7.64
CA LYS A 151 22.64 -0.12 -6.36
C LYS A 151 21.11 -0.08 -6.55
N LEU A 152 20.61 0.71 -7.49
CA LEU A 152 19.18 0.80 -7.83
C LEU A 152 18.57 -0.55 -8.27
N LYS A 153 19.30 -1.36 -9.05
CA LYS A 153 18.82 -2.70 -9.46
C LYS A 153 18.71 -3.64 -8.27
N MET A 154 19.70 -3.63 -7.38
CA MET A 154 19.71 -4.43 -6.16
C MET A 154 18.56 -4.04 -5.23
N TYR A 155 18.42 -2.74 -4.90
CA TYR A 155 17.34 -2.25 -4.03
C TYR A 155 15.95 -2.57 -4.59
N ARG A 156 15.77 -2.55 -5.91
CA ARG A 156 14.50 -2.95 -6.52
C ARG A 156 14.18 -4.43 -6.29
N LYS A 157 15.19 -5.31 -6.41
CA LYS A 157 15.00 -6.74 -6.11
C LYS A 157 14.67 -6.96 -4.63
N VAL A 158 15.34 -6.24 -3.74
CA VAL A 158 15.05 -6.29 -2.28
C VAL A 158 13.63 -5.84 -2.00
N HIS A 159 13.20 -4.69 -2.53
CA HIS A 159 11.83 -4.19 -2.37
C HIS A 159 10.79 -5.19 -2.92
N GLN A 160 11.05 -5.79 -4.08
CA GLN A 160 10.17 -6.82 -4.64
C GLN A 160 10.10 -8.09 -3.77
N PHE A 161 11.23 -8.54 -3.24
CA PHE A 161 11.29 -9.70 -2.36
C PHE A 161 10.50 -9.46 -1.07
N ILE A 162 10.70 -8.30 -0.43
CA ILE A 162 9.93 -7.92 0.77
C ILE A 162 8.43 -7.79 0.43
N ALA A 163 8.09 -7.28 -0.76
CA ALA A 163 6.68 -7.18 -1.19
C ALA A 163 6.01 -8.56 -1.30
N VAL A 164 6.74 -9.58 -1.77
CA VAL A 164 6.23 -10.97 -1.81
C VAL A 164 6.04 -11.52 -0.39
N ILE A 165 6.98 -11.28 0.52
CA ILE A 165 6.85 -11.69 1.93
C ILE A 165 5.62 -11.01 2.56
N PHE A 166 5.46 -9.71 2.35
CA PHE A 166 4.31 -8.96 2.81
C PHE A 166 3.00 -9.51 2.21
N ALA A 167 2.98 -9.83 0.92
CA ALA A 167 1.79 -10.40 0.26
C ALA A 167 1.39 -11.76 0.88
N ILE A 168 2.35 -12.60 1.24
CA ILE A 168 2.09 -13.86 1.95
C ILE A 168 1.57 -13.57 3.36
N GLY A 169 2.21 -12.65 4.09
CA GLY A 169 1.80 -12.27 5.44
C GLY A 169 0.37 -11.75 5.50
N ILE A 170 0.02 -10.80 4.63
CA ILE A 170 -1.33 -10.23 4.58
C ILE A 170 -2.35 -11.28 4.13
N PHE A 171 -2.01 -12.18 3.20
CA PHE A 171 -2.92 -13.25 2.81
C PHE A 171 -3.25 -14.17 3.99
N ILE A 172 -2.23 -14.57 4.77
CA ILE A 172 -2.44 -15.36 5.99
C ILE A 172 -3.31 -14.58 6.99
N HIS A 173 -3.04 -13.29 7.20
CA HIS A 173 -3.81 -12.46 8.13
C HIS A 173 -5.28 -12.32 7.73
N LEU A 174 -5.61 -12.40 6.44
CA LEU A 174 -6.98 -12.28 5.94
C LEU A 174 -7.79 -13.59 6.04
N ILE A 175 -7.14 -14.75 6.08
CA ILE A 175 -7.82 -16.06 6.14
C ILE A 175 -7.94 -16.63 7.55
N VAL A 176 -7.19 -16.09 8.50
CA VAL A 176 -7.11 -16.53 9.91
C VAL A 176 -7.98 -15.64 10.79
#